data_AF-A0A932Z1T4-F1
#
_entry.id   AF-A0A932Z1T4-F1
#
_cell.length_a   1.000
_cell.length_b   1.000
_cell.length_c   1.000
_cell.angle_alpha   90.00
_cell.angle_beta   90.00
_cell.angle_gamma   90.00
#
_symmetry.space_group_name_H-M   'P 1'
#
loop_
_entity.id
_entity.type
_entity.pdbx_description
1 polymer ?
#
loop_
_entity_poly.entity_id
_entity_poly.type
_entity_poly.pdbx_seq_one_letter_code
_entity_poly.pdbx_strand_id
1 'polypeptide(L)'
;MRRLDKRWFRLLRGQRGFSLIEIVVAVAILGFIGAAVIRGLGTSYRATGQLDEQVTATNLATSYFESIKAMTYAPTYPSAGANITVPFQYSVAIVTTFSTDGTSWVSTYTNQTLQKVSIIISRQGKTILNVCTFKMKRPSG
;
A
#
# COMPACT_ATOMS: atom_id res chain seq x y z
N MET A 1 60.85 -54.18 25.59
CA MET A 1 59.63 -53.79 24.85
C MET A 1 58.96 -52.60 25.54
N ARG A 2 58.77 -51.53 24.75
CA ARG A 2 57.80 -50.42 24.83
C ARG A 2 57.48 -49.77 26.19
N ARG A 3 58.17 -48.65 26.45
CA ARG A 3 57.64 -47.51 27.20
C ARG A 3 56.72 -46.71 26.26
N LEU A 4 55.42 -46.79 26.48
CA LEU A 4 54.41 -45.92 25.87
C LEU A 4 53.49 -45.40 26.97
N ASP A 5 52.86 -44.27 26.70
CA ASP A 5 51.69 -43.75 27.42
C ASP A 5 51.94 -42.78 28.59
N LYS A 6 52.54 -41.63 28.26
CA LYS A 6 52.27 -40.37 28.97
C LYS A 6 51.98 -39.18 28.05
N ARG A 7 51.64 -39.43 26.77
CA ARG A 7 51.27 -38.37 25.81
C ARG A 7 49.76 -38.15 25.67
N TRP A 8 48.92 -39.11 26.06
CA TRP A 8 47.49 -39.02 25.80
C TRP A 8 46.75 -38.05 26.75
N PHE A 9 47.19 -37.93 28.00
CA PHE A 9 46.63 -36.97 28.97
C PHE A 9 46.97 -35.49 28.70
N ARG A 10 47.79 -35.18 27.68
CA ARG A 10 48.05 -33.79 27.26
C ARG A 10 47.03 -33.25 26.25
N LEU A 11 46.17 -34.10 25.68
CA LEU A 11 45.13 -33.66 24.73
C LEU A 11 43.84 -33.17 25.42
N LEU A 12 43.65 -33.48 26.71
CA LEU A 12 42.46 -33.08 27.48
C LEU A 12 42.62 -31.76 28.26
N ARG A 13 43.81 -31.14 28.25
CA ARG A 13 44.10 -29.89 28.99
C ARG A 13 43.74 -28.60 28.23
N GLY A 14 43.04 -28.73 27.11
CA GLY A 14 42.62 -27.61 26.24
C GLY A 14 41.11 -27.47 26.06
N GLN A 15 40.29 -28.22 26.80
CA GLN A 15 38.84 -28.00 26.80
C GLN A 15 38.52 -26.76 27.63
N ARG A 16 38.60 -25.58 27.00
CA ARG A 16 37.94 -24.37 27.45
C ARG A 16 36.43 -24.64 27.38
N GLY A 17 35.89 -25.25 28.44
CA GLY A 17 34.46 -25.43 28.59
C GLY A 17 33.77 -24.08 28.54
N PHE A 18 32.61 -24.03 27.88
CA PHE A 18 31.71 -22.88 27.89
C PHE A 18 31.61 -22.32 29.30
N SER A 19 32.06 -21.08 29.49
CA SER A 19 31.87 -20.40 30.76
C SER A 19 30.39 -20.04 30.87
N LEU A 20 29.80 -20.09 32.07
CA LEU A 20 28.39 -19.76 32.29
C LEU A 20 28.07 -18.34 31.80
N ILE A 21 29.02 -17.41 31.95
CA ILE A 21 28.91 -16.03 31.44
C ILE A 21 28.83 -15.96 29.91
N GLU A 22 29.50 -16.85 29.20
CA GLU A 22 29.53 -16.88 27.74
C GLU A 22 28.16 -17.27 27.18
N ILE A 23 27.50 -18.24 27.79
CA ILE A 23 26.14 -18.64 27.43
C ILE A 23 25.15 -17.50 27.74
N VAL A 24 25.28 -16.85 28.90
CA VAL A 24 24.40 -15.72 29.27
C VAL A 24 24.53 -14.56 28.28
N VAL A 25 25.75 -14.20 27.90
CA VAL A 25 25.99 -13.14 26.90
C VAL A 25 25.46 -13.55 25.53
N ALA A 26 25.67 -14.80 25.10
CA ALA A 26 25.15 -15.30 23.83
C ALA A 26 23.61 -15.25 23.78
N VAL A 27 22.94 -15.66 24.86
CA VAL A 27 21.47 -15.59 24.98
C VAL A 27 20.98 -14.13 24.99
N ALA A 28 21.69 -13.22 25.67
CA ALA A 28 21.34 -11.81 25.69
C ALA A 28 21.41 -11.17 24.29
N ILE A 29 22.49 -11.44 23.55
CA ILE A 29 22.65 -10.98 22.16
C ILE A 29 21.56 -11.57 21.26
N LEU A 30 21.30 -12.88 21.39
CA LEU A 30 20.28 -13.56 20.59
C LEU A 30 18.89 -13.03 20.88
N GLY A 31 18.57 -12.73 22.14
CA GLY A 31 17.31 -12.08 22.54
C GLY A 31 17.17 -10.68 21.96
N PHE A 32 18.25 -9.88 21.96
CA PHE A 32 18.25 -8.55 21.36
C PHE A 32 18.02 -8.60 19.84
N ILE A 33 18.77 -9.45 19.13
CA ILE A 33 18.61 -9.65 17.68
C ILE A 33 17.20 -10.13 17.37
N GLY A 34 16.68 -11.12 18.11
CA GLY A 34 15.32 -11.64 17.95
C GLY A 34 14.26 -10.55 18.10
N ALA A 35 14.39 -9.69 19.13
CA ALA A 35 13.47 -8.58 19.34
C ALA A 35 13.50 -7.56 18.19
N ALA A 36 14.68 -7.25 17.65
CA ALA A 36 14.81 -6.34 16.50
C ALA A 36 14.15 -6.93 15.23
N VAL A 37 14.37 -8.22 14.97
CA VAL A 37 13.76 -8.92 13.81
C VAL A 37 12.24 -8.94 13.91
N ILE A 38 11.67 -9.28 15.07
CA ILE A 38 10.21 -9.32 15.27
C ILE A 38 9.59 -7.94 15.02
N ARG A 39 10.25 -6.86 15.49
CA ARG A 39 9.79 -5.49 15.24
C ARG A 39 9.78 -5.16 13.74
N GLY A 40 10.85 -5.52 13.02
CA GLY A 40 10.93 -5.32 11.57
C GLY A 40 9.85 -6.07 10.80
N LEU A 41 9.57 -7.32 11.16
CA LEU A 41 8.50 -8.12 10.55
C LEU A 41 7.12 -7.51 10.79
N GLY A 42 6.86 -7.00 12.00
CA GLY A 42 5.61 -6.32 12.33
C GLY A 42 5.37 -5.07 11.48
N THR A 43 6.41 -4.29 11.19
CA THR A 43 6.32 -3.14 10.28
C THR A 43 6.06 -3.55 8.84
N SER A 44 6.74 -4.59 8.34
CA SER A 44 6.57 -5.08 6.98
C SER A 44 5.16 -5.61 6.73
N TYR A 45 4.60 -6.36 7.68
CA TYR A 45 3.22 -6.90 7.55
C TYR A 45 2.17 -5.79 7.40
N ARG A 46 2.29 -4.73 8.20
CA ARG A 46 1.38 -3.57 8.12
C ARG A 46 1.54 -2.80 6.82
N ALA A 47 2.78 -2.64 6.35
CA ALA A 47 3.07 -1.98 5.08
C ALA A 47 2.43 -2.73 3.89
N THR A 48 2.51 -4.06 3.86
CA THR A 48 1.89 -4.87 2.81
C THR A 48 0.37 -4.68 2.76
N GLY A 49 -0.31 -4.65 3.91
CA GLY A 49 -1.76 -4.41 3.93
C GLY A 49 -2.17 -3.05 3.39
N GLN A 50 -1.41 -1.99 3.70
CA GLN A 50 -1.66 -0.64 3.16
C GLN A 50 -1.38 -0.56 1.65
N LEU A 51 -0.36 -1.27 1.17
CA LEU A 51 -0.06 -1.33 -0.26
C LEU A 51 -1.17 -2.03 -1.03
N ASP A 52 -1.71 -3.13 -0.51
CA ASP A 52 -2.82 -3.85 -1.14
C ASP A 52 -4.09 -2.98 -1.23
N GLU A 53 -4.40 -2.24 -0.16
CA GLU A 53 -5.48 -1.24 -0.16
C GLU A 53 -5.29 -0.18 -1.25
N GLN A 54 -4.07 0.35 -1.39
CA GLN A 54 -3.76 1.38 -2.37
C GLN A 54 -3.79 0.86 -3.81
N VAL A 55 -3.29 -0.35 -4.05
CA VAL A 55 -3.34 -0.99 -5.37
C VAL A 55 -4.80 -1.24 -5.76
N THR A 56 -5.61 -1.79 -4.86
CA THR A 56 -7.04 -2.01 -5.10
C THR A 56 -7.77 -0.70 -5.40
N ALA A 57 -7.52 0.35 -4.60
CA ALA A 57 -8.12 1.66 -4.83
C ALA A 57 -7.67 2.26 -6.18
N THR A 58 -6.38 2.17 -6.50
CA THR A 58 -5.85 2.71 -7.77
C THR A 58 -6.45 1.99 -8.98
N ASN A 59 -6.56 0.66 -8.93
CA ASN A 59 -7.17 -0.13 -9.98
C ASN A 59 -8.64 0.26 -10.19
N LEU A 60 -9.41 0.36 -9.10
CA LEU A 60 -10.80 0.83 -9.17
C LEU A 60 -10.88 2.24 -9.78
N ALA A 61 -10.10 3.20 -9.30
CA ALA A 61 -10.14 4.56 -9.82
C ALA A 61 -9.81 4.60 -11.32
N THR A 62 -8.84 3.81 -11.75
CA THR A 62 -8.43 3.71 -13.15
C THR A 62 -9.57 3.16 -14.01
N SER A 63 -10.21 2.05 -13.60
CA SER A 63 -11.35 1.49 -14.32
C SER A 63 -12.53 2.47 -14.44
N TYR A 64 -12.81 3.22 -13.37
CA TYR A 64 -13.85 4.25 -13.41
C TYR A 64 -13.47 5.40 -14.34
N PHE A 65 -12.21 5.85 -14.34
CA PHE A 65 -11.75 6.88 -15.27
C PHE A 65 -11.83 6.43 -16.73
N GLU A 66 -11.46 5.19 -17.03
CA GLU A 66 -11.56 4.63 -18.38
C GLU A 66 -13.02 4.62 -18.86
N SER A 67 -13.93 4.18 -17.99
CA SER A 67 -15.37 4.21 -18.25
C SER A 67 -15.88 5.64 -18.53
N ILE A 68 -15.53 6.60 -17.67
CA ILE A 68 -15.91 8.02 -17.83
C ILE A 68 -15.28 8.64 -19.10
N LYS A 69 -14.06 8.22 -19.45
CA LYS A 69 -13.36 8.70 -20.65
C LYS A 69 -14.07 8.24 -21.93
N ALA A 70 -14.60 7.03 -21.94
CA ALA A 70 -15.37 6.49 -23.07
C ALA A 70 -16.75 7.15 -23.24
N MET A 71 -17.32 7.70 -22.17
CA MET A 71 -18.63 8.38 -22.21
C MET A 71 -18.56 9.76 -22.88
N THR A 72 -19.70 10.27 -23.35
CA THR A 72 -19.81 11.66 -23.82
C THR A 72 -19.65 12.64 -22.66
N TYR A 73 -19.22 13.87 -22.94
CA TYR A 73 -19.18 14.94 -21.94
C TYR A 73 -20.59 15.18 -21.38
N ALA A 74 -20.76 14.97 -20.06
CA ALA A 74 -22.04 15.01 -19.38
C ALA A 74 -21.89 15.58 -17.96
N PRO A 75 -22.96 16.12 -17.35
CA PRO A 75 -22.92 16.66 -15.99
C PRO A 75 -22.61 15.57 -14.95
N THR A 76 -23.10 14.35 -15.16
CA THR A 76 -22.97 13.24 -14.21
C THR A 76 -22.72 11.94 -14.93
N TYR A 77 -22.06 10.98 -14.27
CA TYR A 77 -21.73 9.66 -14.83
C TYR A 77 -22.24 8.51 -13.95
N PRO A 78 -23.56 8.36 -13.77
CA PRO A 78 -24.12 7.32 -12.89
C PRO A 78 -23.79 5.89 -13.38
N SER A 79 -23.62 5.70 -14.69
CA SER A 79 -23.31 4.40 -15.30
C SER A 79 -21.82 4.06 -15.34
N ALA A 80 -20.92 4.93 -14.89
CA ALA A 80 -19.47 4.70 -14.98
C ALA A 80 -19.01 3.42 -14.28
N GLY A 81 -19.72 3.02 -13.21
CA GLY A 81 -19.43 1.81 -12.44
C GLY A 81 -20.24 0.58 -12.82
N ALA A 82 -21.10 0.62 -13.84
CA ALA A 82 -22.10 -0.44 -14.08
C ALA A 82 -21.49 -1.84 -14.28
N ASN A 83 -20.30 -1.92 -14.88
CA ASN A 83 -19.58 -3.17 -15.14
C ASN A 83 -18.36 -3.37 -14.23
N ILE A 84 -18.16 -2.50 -13.22
CA ILE A 84 -17.01 -2.56 -12.33
C ILE A 84 -17.43 -3.23 -11.03
N THR A 85 -16.89 -4.40 -10.76
CA THR A 85 -17.14 -5.09 -9.48
C THR A 85 -16.36 -4.37 -8.37
N VAL A 86 -17.09 -3.77 -7.44
CA VAL A 86 -16.48 -3.15 -6.26
C VAL A 86 -16.32 -4.21 -5.16
N PRO A 87 -15.10 -4.49 -4.68
CA PRO A 87 -14.88 -5.46 -3.60
C PRO A 87 -15.61 -5.08 -2.31
N PHE A 88 -15.90 -6.08 -1.48
CA PHE A 88 -16.57 -5.86 -0.19
C PHE A 88 -15.81 -4.82 0.65
N GLN A 89 -16.57 -3.98 1.37
CA GLN A 89 -16.07 -2.87 2.20
C GLN A 89 -15.52 -1.65 1.45
N TYR A 90 -15.40 -1.68 0.13
CA TYR A 90 -15.05 -0.52 -0.68
C TYR A 90 -16.30 0.22 -1.15
N SER A 91 -16.19 1.54 -1.26
CA SER A 91 -17.21 2.42 -1.82
C SER A 91 -16.53 3.45 -2.71
N VAL A 92 -17.19 3.80 -3.81
CA VAL A 92 -16.70 4.77 -4.80
C VAL A 92 -17.69 5.92 -4.89
N ALA A 93 -17.19 7.15 -4.83
CA ALA A 93 -17.96 8.36 -5.08
C ALA A 93 -17.35 9.13 -6.25
N ILE A 94 -18.20 9.58 -7.18
CA ILE A 94 -17.82 10.40 -8.32
C ILE A 94 -18.31 11.81 -8.05
N VAL A 95 -17.39 12.77 -8.01
CA VAL A 95 -17.69 14.18 -7.80
C VAL A 95 -17.25 14.94 -9.04
N THR A 96 -18.17 15.68 -9.65
CA THR A 96 -17.91 16.49 -10.83
C THR A 96 -18.04 17.96 -10.51
N THR A 97 -17.01 18.73 -10.83
CA THR A 97 -17.06 20.19 -10.84
C THR A 97 -16.70 20.72 -12.21
N PHE A 98 -17.08 21.95 -12.49
CA PHE A 98 -17.00 22.53 -13.83
C PHE A 98 -16.35 23.90 -13.77
N SER A 99 -15.73 24.29 -14.89
CA SER A 99 -15.08 25.59 -15.01
C SER A 99 -15.08 26.05 -16.47
N THR A 100 -15.13 27.36 -16.69
CA THR A 100 -14.94 28.00 -18.01
C THR A 100 -13.51 28.45 -18.23
N ASP A 101 -12.81 28.81 -17.15
CA ASP A 101 -11.51 29.48 -17.14
C ASP A 101 -10.38 28.62 -16.55
N GLY A 102 -10.73 27.47 -15.94
CA GLY A 102 -9.81 26.56 -15.26
C GLY A 102 -9.39 27.02 -13.86
N THR A 103 -9.83 28.20 -13.40
CA THR A 103 -9.44 28.79 -12.12
C THR A 103 -10.59 28.72 -11.11
N SER A 104 -11.82 28.97 -11.55
CA SER A 104 -13.02 28.91 -10.70
C SER A 104 -13.82 27.63 -10.97
N TRP A 105 -13.98 26.79 -9.96
CA TRP A 105 -14.69 25.50 -10.06
C TRP A 105 -16.05 25.57 -9.37
N VAL A 106 -17.12 25.31 -10.11
CA VAL A 106 -18.51 25.32 -9.63
C VAL A 106 -19.18 23.95 -9.79
N SER A 107 -20.25 23.68 -9.04
CA SER A 107 -21.04 22.46 -9.19
C SER A 107 -22.10 22.55 -10.30
N THR A 108 -22.34 23.76 -10.83
CA THR A 108 -23.39 24.01 -11.83
C THR A 108 -22.90 23.73 -13.25
N TYR A 109 -23.64 22.88 -13.97
CA TYR A 109 -23.37 22.54 -15.36
C TYR A 109 -24.07 23.50 -16.32
N THR A 110 -23.57 24.73 -16.45
CA THR A 110 -24.14 25.70 -17.41
C THR A 110 -23.04 26.49 -18.09
N ASN A 111 -22.97 26.37 -19.42
CA ASN A 111 -21.98 27.03 -20.29
C ASN A 111 -20.51 26.76 -19.92
N GLN A 112 -20.24 25.62 -19.28
CA GLN A 112 -18.89 25.24 -18.85
C GLN A 112 -18.15 24.49 -19.97
N THR A 113 -16.85 24.72 -20.09
CA THR A 113 -16.00 24.13 -21.12
C THR A 113 -15.10 23.04 -20.55
N LEU A 114 -14.71 23.15 -19.27
CA LEU A 114 -13.90 22.20 -18.53
C LEU A 114 -14.74 21.49 -17.47
N GLN A 115 -14.42 20.24 -17.25
CA GLN A 115 -14.97 19.41 -16.18
C GLN A 115 -13.81 18.76 -15.44
N LYS A 116 -13.83 18.85 -14.12
CA LYS A 116 -12.97 18.09 -13.22
C LYS A 116 -13.81 16.95 -12.66
N VAL A 117 -13.36 15.73 -12.91
CA VAL A 117 -14.00 14.53 -12.38
C VAL A 117 -13.09 13.95 -11.32
N SER A 118 -13.54 13.97 -10.08
CA SER A 118 -12.88 13.39 -8.93
C SER A 118 -13.50 12.05 -8.58
N ILE A 119 -12.67 11.04 -8.42
CA ILE A 119 -13.08 9.72 -7.93
C ILE A 119 -12.49 9.55 -6.54
N ILE A 120 -13.38 9.34 -5.57
CA ILE A 120 -13.04 9.15 -4.16
C ILE A 120 -13.35 7.70 -3.82
N ILE A 121 -12.33 6.99 -3.35
CA ILE A 121 -12.44 5.59 -2.94
C ILE A 121 -12.22 5.51 -1.44
N SER A 122 -13.20 4.91 -0.78
CA SER A 122 -13.18 4.73 0.66
C SER A 122 -13.36 3.26 1.01
N ARG A 123 -12.72 2.83 2.10
CA ARG A 123 -12.93 1.52 2.71
C ARG A 123 -13.45 1.71 4.11
N GLN A 124 -14.61 1.12 4.43
CA GLN A 124 -15.25 1.25 5.75
C GLN A 124 -15.40 2.72 6.22
N GLY A 125 -15.70 3.65 5.30
CA GLY A 125 -15.85 5.07 5.60
C GLY A 125 -14.55 5.88 5.69
N LYS A 126 -13.37 5.26 5.59
CA LYS A 126 -12.08 5.95 5.51
C LYS A 126 -11.67 6.13 4.05
N THR A 127 -11.39 7.37 3.62
CA THR A 127 -10.84 7.64 2.29
C THR A 127 -9.43 7.08 2.18
N ILE A 128 -9.22 6.22 1.17
CA ILE A 128 -7.91 5.65 0.83
C ILE A 128 -7.27 6.46 -0.30
N LEU A 129 -8.07 6.80 -1.32
CA LEU A 129 -7.60 7.45 -2.54
C LEU A 129 -8.60 8.51 -2.99
N ASN A 130 -8.07 9.67 -3.39
CA ASN A 130 -8.82 10.73 -4.07
C ASN A 130 -7.98 11.20 -5.26
N VAL A 131 -8.46 10.93 -6.47
CA VAL A 131 -7.78 11.27 -7.71
C VAL A 131 -8.72 12.02 -8.62
N CYS A 132 -8.20 12.93 -9.43
CA CYS A 132 -8.99 13.70 -10.37
C CYS A 132 -8.44 13.65 -11.78
N THR A 133 -9.34 13.73 -12.76
CA THR A 133 -9.02 13.95 -14.17
C THR A 133 -9.80 15.15 -14.70
N PHE A 134 -9.36 15.67 -15.84
CA PHE A 134 -10.01 16.78 -16.52
C PHE A 134 -10.54 16.34 -17.88
N LYS A 135 -11.72 16.85 -18.23
CA LYS A 135 -12.38 16.59 -19.51
C LYS A 135 -12.89 17.89 -20.08
N MET A 136 -12.76 18.07 -21.39
CA MET A 136 -13.23 19.25 -22.10
C MET A 136 -14.46 18.93 -22.92
N LYS A 137 -15.39 19.88 -23.00
CA LYS A 137 -16.51 19.83 -23.96
C LYS A 137 -15.93 19.92 -25.37
N ARG A 138 -16.22 18.93 -26.23
CA ARG A 138 -15.84 19.00 -27.65
C ARG A 138 -16.60 20.14 -28.34
N PRO A 139 -15.96 20.94 -29.21
CA PRO A 139 -16.68 21.85 -30.08
C PRO A 139 -17.64 21.03 -30.95
N SER A 140 -18.92 21.40 -30.94
CA SER A 140 -19.86 20.93 -31.97
C SER A 140 -19.43 21.55 -33.29
N GLY A 141 -18.86 20.74 -34.18
CA GLY A 141 -18.65 21.12 -35.59
C GLY A 141 -19.96 21.19 -36.35
#